data_AF-A0A8X7RTX3-F1
#
_entry.id   AF-A0A8X7RTX3-F1
#
_cell.length_a   1.000
_cell.length_b   1.000
_cell.length_c   1.000
_cell.angle_alpha   90.00
_cell.angle_beta   90.00
_cell.angle_gamma   90.00
#
_symmetry.space_group_name_H-M   'P 1'
#
loop_
_entity.id
_entity.type
_entity.pdbx_description
1 polymer ?
#
loop_
_entity_poly.entity_id
_entity_poly.type
_entity_poly.pdbx_seq_one_letter_code
_entity_poly.pdbx_strand_id
1 'polypeptide(L)'
;MNCCLAQLSTYSVQQGMLMNKKLTQSFEVPPASLNAIALLLLLFSIAFYELFGKRISSSNNERSTSFNLKRIGAGLALTSVSMAIASIVEAKRKHEAVHNNIKISVFWLEFLYVLLSFSDMLTLGGMLEFFYRESPASMKTISTALGWFSTSLGFFLSSLLVDVTKAVTGWLDGKDANGSRLELFYAVLCVLNTLNLFNYIFWAKRY
;
A
#
# COMPACT_ATOMS: atom_id res chain seq x y z
N MET A 1 -0.96 -2.05 -6.37
CA MET A 1 -1.03 -2.57 -4.98
C MET A 1 0.27 -3.21 -4.52
N ASN A 2 0.66 -4.41 -4.99
CA ASN A 2 1.84 -5.11 -4.47
C ASN A 2 3.15 -4.31 -4.56
N CYS A 3 3.36 -3.54 -5.63
CA CYS A 3 4.51 -2.62 -5.70
C CYS A 3 4.47 -1.56 -4.59
N CYS A 4 3.29 -1.01 -4.30
CA CYS A 4 3.11 0.00 -3.24
C CYS A 4 3.41 -0.58 -1.85
N LEU A 5 3.04 -1.85 -1.60
CA LEU A 5 3.38 -2.57 -0.38
C LEU A 5 4.89 -2.76 -0.24
N ALA A 6 5.58 -3.14 -1.32
CA ALA A 6 7.02 -3.30 -1.32
C ALA A 6 7.74 -1.99 -0.95
N GLN A 7 7.27 -0.85 -1.46
CA GLN A 7 7.87 0.45 -1.13
C GLN A 7 7.61 0.91 0.30
N LEU A 8 6.50 0.49 0.89
CA LEU A 8 6.22 0.74 2.30
C LEU A 8 7.19 0.00 3.23
N SER A 9 7.71 -1.15 2.82
CA SER A 9 8.74 -1.88 3.59
C SER A 9 10.15 -1.31 3.46
N THR A 10 10.41 -0.50 2.42
CA THR A 10 11.76 -0.01 2.07
C THR A 10 11.87 1.51 2.24
N TYR A 11 11.26 2.30 1.34
CA TYR A 11 11.39 3.76 1.33
C TYR A 11 10.67 4.44 2.49
N SER A 12 9.54 3.93 2.96
CA SER A 12 8.90 4.50 4.14
C SER A 12 9.76 4.36 5.39
N VAL A 13 10.55 3.28 5.51
CA VAL A 13 11.51 3.12 6.61
C VAL A 13 12.65 4.14 6.48
N GLN A 14 13.20 4.32 5.28
CA GLN A 14 14.23 5.34 5.00
C GLN A 14 13.72 6.76 5.26
N GLN A 15 12.49 7.06 4.84
CA GLN A 15 11.80 8.31 5.10
C GLN A 15 11.64 8.54 6.62
N GLY A 16 11.22 7.51 7.36
CA GLY A 16 11.08 7.55 8.82
C GLY A 16 12.41 7.82 9.56
N MET A 17 13.56 7.43 9.00
CA MET A 17 14.87 7.75 9.58
C MET A 17 15.18 9.26 9.56
N LEU A 18 14.63 10.00 8.59
CA LEU A 18 14.84 11.43 8.42
C LEU A 18 13.86 12.30 9.23
N MET A 19 12.81 11.69 9.78
CA MET A 19 11.74 12.37 10.51
C MET A 19 12.00 12.42 12.01
N ASN A 20 11.20 13.22 12.72
CA ASN A 20 11.28 13.29 14.17
C ASN A 20 10.66 12.03 14.79
N LYS A 21 11.52 11.21 15.38
CA LYS A 21 11.21 9.90 15.99
C LYS A 21 10.73 10.00 17.44
N LYS A 22 10.79 11.19 18.05
CA LYS A 22 10.38 11.39 19.44
C LYS A 22 8.85 11.40 19.54
N LEU A 23 8.29 10.38 20.18
CA LEU A 23 6.87 10.30 20.51
C LEU A 23 6.57 11.03 21.83
N THR A 24 7.51 10.91 22.77
CA THR A 24 7.53 11.59 24.09
C THR A 24 8.94 12.13 24.33
N GLN A 25 9.15 13.05 25.29
CA GLN A 25 10.49 13.56 25.61
C GLN A 25 11.54 12.46 25.90
N SER A 26 11.10 11.28 26.34
CA SER A 26 11.97 10.15 26.70
C SER A 26 11.86 8.92 25.79
N PHE A 27 10.96 8.91 24.79
CA PHE A 27 10.69 7.72 23.97
C PHE A 27 10.85 8.00 22.47
N GLU A 28 11.82 7.33 21.86
CA GLU A 28 12.08 7.37 20.41
C GLU A 28 11.60 6.07 19.76
N VAL A 29 10.74 6.19 18.74
CA VAL A 29 10.29 5.06 17.96
C VAL A 29 11.37 4.70 16.92
N PRO A 30 11.91 3.47 16.95
CA PRO A 30 12.85 3.03 15.91
C PRO A 30 12.10 2.91 14.57
N PRO A 31 12.63 3.44 13.46
CA PRO A 31 11.99 3.33 12.14
C PRO A 31 11.73 1.87 11.71
N ALA A 32 12.56 0.92 12.14
CA ALA A 32 12.36 -0.50 11.89
C ALA A 32 11.07 -1.06 12.56
N SER A 33 10.62 -0.46 13.66
CA SER A 33 9.37 -0.85 14.33
C SER A 33 8.12 -0.46 13.54
N LEU A 34 8.23 0.42 12.52
CA LEU A 34 7.12 0.78 11.63
C LEU A 34 6.57 -0.44 10.88
N ASN A 35 7.43 -1.41 10.52
CA ASN A 35 6.97 -2.65 9.91
C ASN A 35 6.17 -3.52 10.88
N ALA A 36 6.53 -3.54 12.17
CA ALA A 36 5.76 -4.24 13.19
C ALA A 36 4.38 -3.57 13.40
N ILE A 37 4.34 -2.23 13.39
CA ILE A 37 3.09 -1.46 13.44
C ILE A 37 2.21 -1.79 12.22
N ALA A 38 2.79 -1.88 11.02
CA ALA A 38 2.07 -2.27 9.81
C ALA A 38 1.38 -3.64 9.95
N LEU A 39 2.09 -4.62 10.53
CA LEU A 39 1.54 -5.96 10.79
C LEU A 39 0.40 -5.92 11.82
N LEU A 40 0.54 -5.16 12.90
CA LEU A 40 -0.52 -4.96 13.88
C LEU A 40 -1.75 -4.29 13.27
N LEU A 41 -1.55 -3.27 12.42
CA LEU A 41 -2.62 -2.60 11.69
C LEU A 41 -3.32 -3.51 10.69
N LEU A 42 -2.59 -4.44 10.05
CA LEU A 42 -3.18 -5.46 9.19
C LEU A 42 -4.08 -6.42 10.00
N LEU A 43 -3.58 -6.94 11.12
CA LEU A 43 -4.36 -7.81 12.03
C LEU A 43 -5.61 -7.08 12.55
N PHE A 44 -5.45 -5.82 12.94
CA PHE A 44 -6.57 -4.97 13.35
C PHE A 44 -7.57 -4.76 12.21
N SER A 45 -7.11 -4.52 10.99
CA SER A 45 -7.98 -4.35 9.81
C SER A 45 -8.82 -5.61 9.54
N ILE A 46 -8.21 -6.79 9.67
CA ILE A 46 -8.91 -8.08 9.55
C ILE A 46 -9.98 -8.22 10.64
N ALA A 47 -9.60 -8.01 11.91
CA ALA A 47 -10.53 -8.10 13.03
C ALA A 47 -11.69 -7.09 12.89
N PHE A 48 -11.38 -5.87 12.47
CA PHE A 48 -12.36 -4.83 12.20
C PHE A 48 -13.33 -5.25 11.10
N TYR A 49 -12.84 -5.83 10.01
CA TYR A 49 -13.69 -6.35 8.94
C TYR A 49 -14.57 -7.51 9.40
N GLU A 50 -14.07 -8.44 10.21
CA GLU A 50 -14.90 -9.53 10.72
C GLU A 50 -16.02 -9.07 11.66
N LEU A 51 -15.76 -8.04 12.48
CA LEU A 51 -16.72 -7.49 13.43
C LEU A 51 -17.77 -6.58 12.77
N PHE A 52 -17.33 -5.72 11.84
CA PHE A 52 -18.18 -4.70 11.22
C PHE A 52 -18.64 -5.06 9.80
N GLY A 53 -17.80 -5.76 9.02
CA GLY A 53 -18.14 -6.20 7.66
C GLY A 53 -19.33 -7.15 7.64
N LYS A 54 -19.39 -8.09 8.60
CA LYS A 54 -20.55 -8.99 8.79
C LYS A 54 -21.87 -8.27 9.15
N ARG A 55 -21.80 -7.04 9.68
CA ARG A 55 -22.99 -6.21 9.95
C ARG A 55 -23.46 -5.42 8.73
N ILE A 56 -22.52 -5.03 7.86
CA ILE A 56 -22.79 -4.25 6.64
C ILE A 56 -23.32 -5.15 5.52
N SER A 57 -22.91 -6.42 5.48
CA SER A 57 -23.42 -7.39 4.53
C SER A 57 -24.62 -8.13 5.11
N SER A 58 -25.83 -7.77 4.65
CA SER A 58 -26.99 -8.65 4.78
C SER A 58 -26.62 -10.05 4.25
N SER A 59 -26.92 -11.09 5.03
CA SER A 59 -26.50 -12.50 4.91
C SER A 59 -26.58 -13.15 3.51
N ASN A 60 -27.20 -12.51 2.51
CA ASN A 60 -27.26 -12.98 1.13
C ASN A 60 -26.26 -12.32 0.16
N ASN A 61 -25.65 -11.17 0.51
CA ASN A 61 -24.84 -10.38 -0.43
C ASN A 61 -23.33 -10.68 -0.38
N GLU A 62 -22.84 -11.15 0.77
CA GLU A 62 -21.45 -11.60 1.00
C GLU A 62 -21.05 -12.76 0.07
N ARG A 63 -22.04 -13.50 -0.44
CA ARG A 63 -21.84 -14.63 -1.36
C ARG A 63 -21.94 -14.22 -2.83
N SER A 64 -22.03 -12.95 -3.19
CA SER A 64 -22.07 -12.55 -4.60
C SER A 64 -20.66 -12.33 -5.14
N THR A 65 -20.35 -12.91 -6.29
CA THR A 65 -19.10 -12.65 -7.04
C THR A 65 -18.90 -11.13 -7.28
N SER A 66 -20.01 -10.38 -7.47
CA SER A 66 -20.01 -8.92 -7.59
C SER A 66 -19.53 -8.18 -6.33
N PHE A 67 -19.79 -8.73 -5.14
CA PHE A 67 -19.34 -8.13 -3.88
C PHE A 67 -17.81 -8.23 -3.73
N ASN A 68 -17.23 -9.38 -4.07
CA ASN A 68 -15.78 -9.58 -4.04
C ASN A 68 -15.06 -8.69 -5.05
N LEU A 69 -15.63 -8.55 -6.25
CA LEU A 69 -15.12 -7.62 -7.27
C LEU A 69 -15.14 -6.15 -6.79
N LYS A 70 -16.20 -5.73 -6.09
CA LYS A 70 -16.29 -4.38 -5.50
C LYS A 70 -15.27 -4.17 -4.38
N ARG A 71 -15.04 -5.18 -3.52
CA ARG A 71 -14.02 -5.12 -2.46
C ARG A 71 -12.61 -4.93 -3.02
N ILE A 72 -12.24 -5.69 -4.05
CA ILE A 72 -10.94 -5.54 -4.73
C ILE A 72 -10.79 -4.13 -5.31
N GLY A 73 -11.83 -3.62 -5.99
CA GLY A 73 -11.82 -2.27 -6.56
C GLY A 73 -11.67 -1.18 -5.50
N ALA A 74 -12.40 -1.29 -4.38
CA ALA A 74 -12.28 -0.37 -3.25
C ALA A 74 -10.88 -0.40 -2.63
N GLY A 75 -10.30 -1.59 -2.48
CA GLY A 75 -8.92 -1.78 -2.04
C GLY A 75 -7.94 -1.05 -2.94
N LEU A 76 -7.99 -1.28 -4.26
CA LEU A 76 -7.14 -0.60 -5.25
C LEU A 76 -7.29 0.93 -5.24
N ALA A 77 -8.51 1.44 -5.08
CA ALA A 77 -8.75 2.88 -4.97
C ALA A 77 -8.10 3.46 -3.72
N LEU A 78 -8.23 2.77 -2.58
CA LEU A 78 -7.66 3.19 -1.32
C LEU A 78 -6.13 3.13 -1.33
N THR A 79 -5.52 2.18 -2.05
CA THR A 79 -4.07 2.19 -2.34
C THR A 79 -3.66 3.46 -3.08
N SER A 80 -4.46 3.89 -4.07
CA SER A 80 -4.15 5.09 -4.86
C SER A 80 -4.17 6.34 -4.01
N VAL A 81 -5.19 6.47 -3.18
CA VAL A 81 -5.32 7.57 -2.22
C VAL A 81 -4.15 7.55 -1.23
N SER A 82 -3.78 6.37 -0.72
CA SER A 82 -2.61 6.19 0.13
C SER A 82 -1.32 6.71 -0.55
N MET A 83 -1.03 6.29 -1.79
CA MET A 83 0.15 6.79 -2.52
C MET A 83 0.11 8.30 -2.81
N ALA A 84 -1.07 8.88 -3.07
CA ALA A 84 -1.22 10.32 -3.21
C ALA A 84 -0.86 11.05 -1.90
N ILE A 85 -1.34 10.55 -0.76
CA ILE A 85 -1.00 11.08 0.56
C ILE A 85 0.51 10.94 0.82
N ALA A 86 1.12 9.80 0.48
CA ALA A 86 2.56 9.59 0.63
C ALA A 86 3.37 10.66 -0.12
N SER A 87 2.98 10.96 -1.37
CA SER A 87 3.60 12.00 -2.19
C SER A 87 3.48 13.38 -1.54
N ILE A 88 2.30 13.73 -1.04
CA ILE A 88 2.05 15.02 -0.37
C ILE A 88 2.85 15.14 0.93
N VAL A 89 2.86 14.09 1.76
CA VAL A 89 3.60 14.06 3.04
C VAL A 89 5.10 14.22 2.78
N GLU A 90 5.63 13.58 1.75
CA GLU A 90 7.04 13.71 1.40
C GLU A 90 7.38 15.09 0.85
N ALA A 91 6.54 15.66 0.00
CA ALA A 91 6.69 17.03 -0.47
C ALA A 91 6.70 18.02 0.71
N LYS A 92 5.80 17.83 1.68
CA LYS A 92 5.75 18.64 2.92
C LYS A 92 7.00 18.45 3.77
N ARG A 93 7.45 17.21 3.99
CA ARG A 93 8.68 16.89 4.74
C ARG A 93 9.89 17.60 4.15
N LYS A 94 10.02 17.55 2.82
CA LYS A 94 11.11 18.18 2.10
C LYS A 94 11.07 19.71 2.20
N HIS A 95 9.89 20.30 2.03
CA HIS A 95 9.70 21.74 2.18
C HIS A 95 10.11 22.24 3.57
N GLU A 96 9.63 21.59 4.64
CA GLU A 96 9.97 21.94 6.03
C GLU A 96 11.45 21.72 6.36
N ALA A 97 12.06 20.67 5.82
CA ALA A 97 13.48 20.39 6.03
C ALA A 97 14.39 21.41 5.34
N VAL A 98 14.05 21.86 4.13
CA VAL A 98 14.87 22.79 3.34
C VAL A 98 14.70 24.24 3.79
N HIS A 99 13.45 24.69 4.04
CA HIS A 99 13.18 26.09 4.33
C HIS A 99 13.24 26.43 5.82
N ASN A 100 12.77 25.51 6.69
CA ASN A 100 12.63 25.78 8.11
C ASN A 100 13.63 24.99 8.97
N ASN A 101 14.38 24.04 8.40
CA ASN A 101 15.21 23.06 9.11
C ASN A 101 14.42 22.27 10.18
N ILE A 102 13.11 22.09 9.98
CA ILE A 102 12.22 21.37 10.91
C ILE A 102 11.99 19.95 10.41
N LYS A 103 12.13 18.97 11.32
CA LYS A 103 11.79 17.57 11.05
C LYS A 103 10.32 17.32 11.40
N ILE A 104 9.52 16.95 10.41
CA ILE A 104 8.12 16.54 10.62
C ILE A 104 8.07 15.24 11.43
N SER A 105 7.03 15.06 12.23
CA SER A 105 6.83 13.86 13.05
C SER A 105 6.54 12.60 12.21
N VAL A 106 7.06 11.45 12.66
CA VAL A 106 6.81 10.12 12.07
C VAL A 106 5.33 9.73 12.08
N PHE A 107 4.49 10.32 12.93
CA PHE A 107 3.04 10.07 12.96
C PHE A 107 2.33 10.24 11.60
N TRP A 108 2.86 11.08 10.70
CA TRP A 108 2.30 11.23 9.36
C TRP A 108 2.41 9.95 8.51
N LEU A 109 3.43 9.13 8.76
CA LEU A 109 3.56 7.83 8.10
C LEU A 109 2.50 6.86 8.64
N GLU A 110 2.20 6.87 9.94
CA GLU A 110 1.22 5.94 10.51
C GLU A 110 -0.14 6.02 9.81
N PHE A 111 -0.59 7.22 9.45
CA PHE A 111 -1.82 7.41 8.68
C PHE A 111 -1.78 6.72 7.30
N LEU A 112 -0.62 6.80 6.63
CA LEU A 112 -0.38 6.10 5.37
C LEU A 112 -0.42 4.57 5.55
N TYR A 113 0.22 4.07 6.61
CA TYR A 113 0.25 2.64 6.96
C TYR A 113 -1.16 2.11 7.22
N VAL A 114 -1.99 2.83 7.98
CA VAL A 114 -3.38 2.45 8.25
C VAL A 114 -4.14 2.27 6.94
N LEU A 115 -4.12 3.28 6.06
CA LEU A 115 -4.79 3.21 4.76
C LEU A 115 -4.30 2.00 3.96
N LEU A 116 -2.99 1.81 3.85
CA LEU A 116 -2.46 0.71 3.05
C LEU A 116 -2.83 -0.67 3.62
N SER A 117 -2.84 -0.84 4.95
CA SER A 117 -3.28 -2.09 5.61
C SER A 117 -4.76 -2.40 5.34
N PHE A 118 -5.65 -1.41 5.42
CA PHE A 118 -7.06 -1.59 5.06
C PHE A 118 -7.23 -1.94 3.58
N SER A 119 -6.48 -1.26 2.71
CA SER A 119 -6.47 -1.53 1.28
C SER A 119 -6.03 -2.96 0.97
N ASP A 120 -5.00 -3.45 1.65
CA ASP A 120 -4.44 -4.79 1.45
C ASP A 120 -5.45 -5.86 1.84
N MET A 121 -6.05 -5.71 3.02
CA MET A 121 -7.10 -6.61 3.49
C MET A 121 -8.30 -6.67 2.51
N LEU A 122 -8.72 -5.54 1.95
CA LEU A 122 -9.81 -5.49 0.97
C LEU A 122 -9.42 -6.17 -0.35
N THR A 123 -8.20 -5.94 -0.83
CA THR A 123 -7.71 -6.42 -2.13
C THR A 123 -7.38 -7.90 -2.08
N LEU A 124 -6.50 -8.31 -1.15
CA LEU A 124 -6.06 -9.70 -1.02
C LEU A 124 -7.19 -10.60 -0.54
N GLY A 125 -7.98 -10.15 0.43
CA GLY A 125 -9.16 -10.87 0.92
C GLY A 125 -10.19 -11.08 -0.18
N GLY A 126 -10.55 -10.02 -0.91
CA GLY A 126 -11.49 -10.13 -2.04
C GLY A 126 -10.98 -11.00 -3.19
N MET A 127 -9.68 -10.92 -3.51
CA MET A 127 -9.04 -11.71 -4.58
C MET A 127 -9.04 -13.20 -4.25
N LEU A 128 -8.66 -13.57 -3.02
CA LEU A 128 -8.66 -14.96 -2.58
C LEU A 128 -10.09 -15.53 -2.57
N GLU A 129 -11.06 -14.83 -1.98
CA GLU A 129 -12.45 -15.30 -1.96
C GLU A 129 -13.03 -15.45 -3.38
N PHE A 130 -12.72 -14.53 -4.30
CA PHE A 130 -13.11 -14.63 -5.71
C PHE A 130 -12.50 -15.87 -6.38
N PHE A 131 -11.17 -16.06 -6.28
CA PHE A 131 -10.52 -17.20 -6.91
C PHE A 131 -10.94 -18.54 -6.33
N TYR A 132 -11.10 -18.63 -5.00
CA TYR A 132 -11.57 -19.86 -4.34
C TYR A 132 -12.99 -20.25 -4.75
N ARG A 133 -13.83 -19.27 -5.10
CA ARG A 133 -15.21 -19.47 -5.50
C ARG A 133 -15.34 -19.88 -6.96
N GLU A 134 -14.62 -19.20 -7.85
CA GLU A 134 -14.68 -19.45 -9.30
C GLU A 134 -13.83 -20.66 -9.72
N SER A 135 -12.89 -21.10 -8.88
CA SER A 135 -12.07 -22.27 -9.18
C SER A 135 -12.78 -23.59 -8.84
N PRO A 136 -12.68 -24.62 -9.70
CA PRO A 136 -13.19 -25.95 -9.40
C PRO A 136 -12.47 -26.55 -8.17
N ALA A 137 -13.14 -27.47 -7.48
CA ALA A 137 -12.68 -28.00 -6.19
C ALA A 137 -11.24 -28.58 -6.22
N SER A 138 -10.82 -29.15 -7.35
CA SER A 138 -9.46 -29.70 -7.55
C SER A 138 -8.38 -28.65 -7.78
N MET A 139 -8.73 -27.39 -8.09
CA MET A 139 -7.78 -26.33 -8.45
C MET A 139 -7.66 -25.23 -7.38
N LYS A 140 -8.30 -25.38 -6.22
CA LYS A 140 -8.25 -24.37 -5.14
C LYS A 140 -6.83 -24.05 -4.68
N THR A 141 -5.93 -25.03 -4.66
CA THR A 141 -4.50 -24.80 -4.32
C THR A 141 -3.80 -23.93 -5.36
N ILE A 142 -4.16 -24.07 -6.65
CA ILE A 142 -3.61 -23.26 -7.74
C ILE A 142 -4.08 -21.81 -7.60
N SER A 143 -5.32 -21.58 -7.15
CA SER A 143 -5.87 -20.25 -6.85
C SER A 143 -5.02 -19.48 -5.83
N THR A 144 -4.66 -20.13 -4.73
CA THR A 144 -3.81 -19.53 -3.69
C THR A 144 -2.39 -19.30 -4.19
N ALA A 145 -1.84 -20.24 -4.96
CA ALA A 145 -0.53 -20.10 -5.58
C ALA A 145 -0.48 -18.89 -6.54
N LEU A 146 -1.53 -18.67 -7.34
CA LEU A 146 -1.65 -17.51 -8.22
C LEU A 146 -1.68 -16.18 -7.45
N GLY A 147 -2.31 -16.14 -6.27
CA GLY A 147 -2.27 -14.98 -5.36
C GLY A 147 -0.83 -14.64 -4.94
N TRP A 148 -0.10 -15.63 -4.41
CA TRP A 148 1.30 -15.44 -4.02
C TRP A 148 2.23 -15.12 -5.19
N PHE A 149 1.99 -15.74 -6.35
CA PHE A 149 2.72 -15.43 -7.56
C PHE A 149 2.51 -13.97 -8.01
N SER A 150 1.27 -13.48 -7.97
CA SER A 150 0.95 -12.07 -8.24
C SER A 150 1.66 -11.12 -7.27
N THR A 151 1.75 -11.49 -5.99
CA THR A 151 2.54 -10.74 -5.01
C THR A 151 4.01 -10.71 -5.40
N SER A 152 4.63 -11.87 -5.65
CA SER A 152 6.04 -11.96 -6.07
C SER A 152 6.32 -11.13 -7.32
N LEU A 153 5.47 -11.21 -8.34
CA LEU A 153 5.58 -10.42 -9.55
C LEU A 153 5.53 -8.91 -9.25
N GLY A 154 4.64 -8.47 -8.35
CA GLY A 154 4.59 -7.09 -7.88
C GLY A 154 5.88 -6.61 -7.20
N PHE A 155 6.53 -7.47 -6.40
CA PHE A 155 7.82 -7.13 -5.79
C PHE A 155 8.94 -7.02 -6.84
N PHE A 156 8.98 -7.92 -7.84
CA PHE A 156 9.93 -7.81 -8.94
C PHE A 156 9.71 -6.55 -9.78
N LEU A 157 8.46 -6.24 -10.13
CA LEU A 157 8.13 -4.99 -10.83
C LEU A 157 8.53 -3.76 -10.00
N SER A 158 8.37 -3.82 -8.68
CA SER A 158 8.80 -2.74 -7.78
C SER A 158 10.30 -2.49 -7.87
N SER A 159 11.12 -3.54 -7.85
CA SER A 159 12.58 -3.43 -8.01
C SER A 159 12.95 -2.87 -9.38
N LEU A 160 12.35 -3.40 -10.45
CA LEU A 160 12.57 -2.89 -11.81
C LEU A 160 12.19 -1.42 -11.94
N LEU A 161 11.07 -1.01 -11.34
CA LEU A 161 10.62 0.38 -11.37
C LEU A 161 11.62 1.30 -10.66
N VAL A 162 12.20 0.86 -9.55
CA VAL A 162 13.26 1.58 -8.84
C VAL A 162 14.50 1.72 -9.72
N ASP A 163 14.94 0.64 -10.37
CA ASP A 163 16.14 0.66 -11.21
C ASP A 163 15.96 1.52 -12.45
N VAL A 164 14.80 1.44 -13.12
CA VAL A 164 14.45 2.32 -14.24
C VAL A 164 14.40 3.77 -13.80
N THR A 165 13.81 4.06 -12.64
CA THR A 165 13.77 5.44 -12.12
C THR A 165 15.17 5.96 -11.82
N LYS A 166 16.04 5.15 -11.21
CA LYS A 166 17.45 5.52 -10.99
C LYS A 166 18.17 5.82 -12.30
N ALA A 167 18.01 4.96 -13.30
CA ALA A 167 18.70 5.08 -14.58
C ALA A 167 18.23 6.26 -15.43
N VAL A 168 16.92 6.51 -15.49
CA VAL A 168 16.34 7.52 -16.38
C VAL A 168 16.35 8.91 -15.76
N THR A 169 16.00 9.02 -14.48
CA THR A 169 15.74 10.33 -13.86
C THR A 169 16.78 10.73 -12.84
N GLY A 170 17.60 9.80 -12.35
CA GLY A 170 18.54 10.04 -11.26
C GLY A 170 17.87 10.42 -9.93
N TRP A 171 16.53 10.27 -9.81
CA TRP A 171 15.78 10.73 -8.63
C TRP A 171 16.11 9.98 -7.35
N LEU A 172 16.71 8.79 -7.46
CA LEU A 172 17.00 7.86 -6.37
C LEU A 172 18.52 7.60 -6.26
N ASP A 173 19.35 8.49 -6.79
CA ASP A 173 20.80 8.39 -6.75
C ASP A 173 21.28 8.70 -5.32
N GLY A 174 21.59 7.66 -4.55
CA GLY A 174 21.65 7.64 -3.08
C GLY A 174 22.75 8.47 -2.39
N LYS A 175 23.18 9.58 -2.98
CA LYS A 175 24.20 10.49 -2.42
C LYS A 175 23.63 11.43 -1.36
N ASP A 176 22.37 11.86 -1.49
CA ASP A 176 21.68 12.67 -0.49
C ASP A 176 20.19 12.30 -0.41
N ALA A 177 19.74 11.83 0.76
CA ALA A 177 18.34 11.45 0.96
C ALA A 177 17.37 12.65 0.95
N ASN A 178 17.87 13.89 1.06
CA ASN A 178 17.09 15.11 0.80
C ASN A 178 17.19 15.58 -0.67
N GLY A 179 18.22 15.15 -1.40
CA GLY A 179 18.38 15.42 -2.83
C GLY A 179 17.50 14.51 -3.70
N SER A 180 17.17 13.32 -3.20
CA SER A 180 16.25 12.40 -3.87
C SER A 180 14.84 13.00 -4.01
N ARG A 181 14.18 12.67 -5.13
CA ARG A 181 12.81 13.13 -5.45
C ARG A 181 11.80 12.02 -5.15
N LEU A 182 11.79 11.56 -3.89
CA LEU A 182 10.91 10.46 -3.46
C LEU A 182 9.42 10.82 -3.64
N GLU A 183 9.07 12.10 -3.50
CA GLU A 183 7.72 12.61 -3.75
C GLU A 183 7.22 12.33 -5.17
N LEU A 184 8.11 12.43 -6.17
CA LEU A 184 7.79 12.15 -7.57
C LEU A 184 7.66 10.64 -7.81
N PHE A 185 8.48 9.85 -7.15
CA PHE A 185 8.39 8.39 -7.22
C PHE A 185 7.04 7.89 -6.65
N TYR A 186 6.59 8.41 -5.51
CA TYR A 186 5.26 8.13 -4.98
C TYR A 186 4.13 8.62 -5.90
N ALA A 187 4.31 9.76 -6.57
CA ALA A 187 3.35 10.25 -7.58
C ALA A 187 3.25 9.29 -8.79
N VAL A 188 4.37 8.78 -9.29
CA VAL A 188 4.38 7.77 -10.36
C VAL A 188 3.64 6.51 -9.94
N LEU A 189 3.87 6.03 -8.72
CA LEU A 189 3.14 4.87 -8.17
C LEU A 189 1.64 5.13 -8.04
N CYS A 190 1.25 6.34 -7.64
CA CYS A 190 -0.15 6.76 -7.60
C CYS A 190 -0.79 6.71 -8.99
N VAL A 191 -0.13 7.27 -10.01
CA VAL A 191 -0.63 7.25 -11.39
C VAL A 191 -0.74 5.81 -11.90
N LEU A 192 0.29 5.00 -11.73
CA LEU A 192 0.30 3.60 -12.17
C LEU A 192 -0.81 2.78 -11.49
N ASN A 193 -1.00 2.97 -10.18
CA ASN A 193 -2.05 2.28 -9.45
C ASN A 193 -3.45 2.77 -9.84
N THR A 194 -3.61 4.05 -10.16
CA THR A 194 -4.87 4.61 -10.68
C THR A 194 -5.22 4.05 -12.06
N LEU A 195 -4.22 3.93 -12.95
CA LEU A 195 -4.40 3.27 -14.26
C LEU A 195 -4.78 1.79 -14.08
N ASN A 196 -4.14 1.10 -13.13
CA ASN A 196 -4.48 -0.27 -12.78
C ASN A 196 -5.92 -0.40 -12.26
N LEU A 197 -6.38 0.55 -11.43
CA LEU A 197 -7.76 0.61 -10.97
C LEU A 197 -8.75 0.78 -12.14
N PHE A 198 -8.48 1.67 -13.09
CA PHE A 198 -9.34 1.85 -14.26
C PHE A 198 -9.40 0.62 -15.15
N ASN A 199 -8.25 -0.02 -15.40
CA ASN A 199 -8.19 -1.30 -16.11
C ASN A 199 -9.01 -2.37 -15.38
N TYR A 200 -8.85 -2.48 -14.06
CA TYR A 200 -9.62 -3.40 -13.23
C TYR A 200 -11.14 -3.15 -13.34
N ILE A 201 -11.59 -1.90 -13.19
CA ILE A 201 -13.01 -1.54 -13.31
C ILE A 201 -13.56 -1.88 -14.70
N PHE A 202 -12.77 -1.68 -15.75
CA PHE A 202 -13.15 -2.00 -17.11
C PHE A 202 -13.44 -3.50 -17.29
N TRP A 203 -12.56 -4.37 -16.78
CA TRP A 203 -12.77 -5.82 -16.82
C TRP A 203 -13.89 -6.27 -15.89
N ALA A 204 -13.94 -5.73 -14.67
CA ALA A 204 -14.95 -6.07 -13.68
C ALA A 204 -16.38 -5.68 -14.10
N LYS A 205 -16.55 -4.67 -14.96
CA LYS A 205 -17.86 -4.31 -15.55
C LYS A 205 -18.29 -5.24 -16.69
N ARG A 206 -17.37 -5.97 -17.29
CA ARG A 206 -17.62 -6.89 -18.43
C ARG A 206 -17.79 -8.35 -18.01
N TYR A 207 -17.48 -8.66 -16.76
CA TYR A 207 -17.74 -9.93 -16.11
C TYR A 207 -19.20 -9.97 -15.63
#